data_AF-F2JSC9-F1
#
_entry.id   AF-F2JSC9-F1
#
_cell.length_a   1.000
_cell.length_b   1.000
_cell.length_c   1.000
_cell.angle_alpha   90.00
_cell.angle_beta   90.00
_cell.angle_gamma   90.00
#
_symmetry.space_group_name_H-M   'P 1'
#
loop_
_entity.id
_entity.type
_entity.pdbx_description
1 polymer ?
#
loop_
_entity_poly.entity_id
_entity_poly.type
_entity_poly.pdbx_seq_one_letter_code
_entity_poly.pdbx_strand_id
1 'polypeptide(L)'
;MSYIYPTVERNKAQFKVYFLYQTHKIYLGAFPSLAIAENVLREAEAIMLLPPGPPNFPESHLNYKKVVCLCNLRDHHTYIKNPIYLFPTYFSYYLSKDMILLFDLKDLFFFSTYKIYKRGNYLYTQDHISQQNLLSRFDIQNHSVLGKDYYFKNNNCYDFRRENLVIINHYKGVSKKEKGAQTLYITSIYTTKNIILGHYASEIEAAIAYNKGIDLLRARGIEKNFVPNEIPFLTKSEYKQIYDKLSISLALLEPHNKHKRITSNKLYRGICKDKNSFKALIGYQKKQIYLGNYPTEKRAAQAYNYASFYLYGRQGYINPITPVVYDPDTPRIAQLLAKHITSKQPTT
;
A
#
# COMPACT_ATOMS: atom_id res chain seq x y z
N MET A 1 25.75 32.52 -33.47
CA MET A 1 26.78 32.53 -32.42
C MET A 1 26.11 32.51 -31.06
N SER A 2 26.56 31.66 -30.14
CA SER A 2 26.11 31.67 -28.74
C SER A 2 26.30 33.07 -28.15
N TYR A 3 25.39 33.50 -27.26
CA TYR A 3 25.40 34.88 -26.78
C TYR A 3 24.89 34.99 -25.35
N ILE A 4 25.37 36.03 -24.66
CA ILE A 4 24.99 36.40 -23.31
C ILE A 4 24.20 37.71 -23.38
N TYR A 5 23.02 37.72 -22.79
CA TYR A 5 22.13 38.87 -22.80
C TYR A 5 21.95 39.43 -21.38
N PRO A 6 22.41 40.66 -21.08
CA PRO A 6 22.22 41.30 -19.79
C PRO A 6 20.75 41.71 -19.60
N THR A 7 20.22 41.45 -18.42
CA THR A 7 18.83 41.73 -18.02
C THR A 7 18.77 42.23 -16.58
N VAL A 8 17.75 42.99 -16.24
CA VAL A 8 17.49 43.42 -14.86
C VAL A 8 16.15 42.84 -14.45
N GLU A 9 16.16 41.91 -13.50
CA GLU A 9 14.95 41.34 -12.90
C GLU A 9 14.96 41.64 -11.40
N ARG A 10 13.88 42.26 -10.89
CA ARG A 10 13.69 42.56 -9.44
C ARG A 10 14.88 43.32 -8.81
N ASN A 11 15.37 44.39 -9.47
CA ASN A 11 16.52 45.20 -9.05
C ASN A 11 17.87 44.46 -8.93
N LYS A 12 18.02 43.29 -9.54
CA LYS A 12 19.31 42.58 -9.65
C LYS A 12 19.70 42.39 -11.11
N ALA A 13 20.94 42.73 -11.45
CA ALA A 13 21.50 42.44 -12.76
C ALA A 13 21.68 40.92 -12.92
N GLN A 14 21.21 40.39 -14.04
CA GLN A 14 21.30 38.97 -14.41
C GLN A 14 21.71 38.82 -15.87
N PHE A 15 22.50 37.81 -16.16
CA PHE A 15 23.01 37.49 -17.49
C PHE A 15 22.36 36.20 -17.98
N LYS A 16 21.50 36.31 -19.01
CA LYS A 16 20.84 35.16 -19.65
C LYS A 16 21.76 34.56 -20.70
N VAL A 17 22.04 33.27 -20.60
CA VAL A 17 22.97 32.56 -21.49
C VAL A 17 22.19 31.70 -22.48
N TYR A 18 22.42 31.93 -23.77
CA TYR A 18 21.89 31.14 -24.86
C TYR A 18 23.02 30.45 -25.62
N PHE A 19 22.95 29.13 -25.67
CA PHE A 19 23.87 28.29 -26.41
C PHE A 19 23.24 27.93 -27.76
N LEU A 20 23.94 28.24 -28.85
CA LEU A 20 23.55 27.85 -30.20
C LEU A 20 24.41 26.68 -30.65
N TYR A 21 23.77 25.55 -30.91
CA TYR A 21 24.42 24.37 -31.44
C TYR A 21 23.61 23.83 -32.62
N GLN A 22 24.24 23.78 -33.79
CA GLN A 22 23.57 23.45 -35.05
C GLN A 22 22.31 24.33 -35.25
N THR A 23 21.12 23.74 -35.32
CA THR A 23 19.84 24.44 -35.47
C THR A 23 19.17 24.77 -34.14
N HIS A 24 19.72 24.31 -33.01
CA HIS A 24 19.09 24.42 -31.70
C HIS A 24 19.56 25.66 -30.93
N LYS A 25 18.59 26.46 -30.50
CA LYS A 25 18.77 27.54 -29.52
C LYS A 25 18.39 27.08 -28.13
N ILE A 26 19.39 26.87 -27.29
CA ILE A 26 19.23 26.28 -25.96
C ILE A 26 19.47 27.36 -24.90
N TYR A 27 18.44 27.63 -24.10
CA TYR A 27 18.59 28.47 -22.92
C TYR A 27 19.25 27.68 -21.79
N LEU A 28 20.42 28.13 -21.33
CA LEU A 28 21.18 27.46 -20.26
C LEU A 28 20.77 27.95 -18.86
N GLY A 29 20.44 29.23 -18.73
CA GLY A 29 20.02 29.82 -17.46
C GLY A 29 20.28 31.33 -17.37
N ALA A 30 19.98 31.89 -16.21
CA ALA A 30 20.31 33.26 -15.84
C ALA A 30 21.27 33.24 -14.66
N PHE A 31 22.35 34.02 -14.75
CA PHE A 31 23.44 34.02 -13.77
C PHE A 31 23.72 35.43 -13.23
N PRO A 32 24.25 35.58 -12.01
CA PRO A 32 24.40 36.89 -11.37
C PRO A 32 25.60 37.70 -11.88
N SER A 33 26.60 37.07 -12.51
CA SER A 33 27.80 37.75 -13.01
C SER A 33 28.14 37.31 -14.44
N LEU A 34 28.77 38.22 -15.18
CA LEU A 34 29.23 37.96 -16.55
C LEU A 34 30.27 36.83 -16.58
N ALA A 35 31.21 36.82 -15.63
CA ALA A 35 32.25 35.80 -15.54
C ALA A 35 31.68 34.37 -15.38
N ILE A 36 30.63 34.20 -14.56
CA ILE A 36 29.95 32.90 -14.42
C ILE A 36 29.23 32.54 -15.73
N ALA A 37 28.56 33.51 -16.35
CA ALA A 37 27.85 33.30 -17.61
C ALA A 37 28.80 32.85 -18.75
N GLU A 38 29.99 33.44 -18.83
CA GLU A 38 31.04 33.05 -19.77
C GLU A 38 31.61 31.66 -19.46
N ASN A 39 31.87 31.36 -18.18
CA ASN A 39 32.34 30.04 -17.77
C ASN A 39 31.31 28.95 -18.12
N VAL A 40 30.01 29.21 -17.91
CA VAL A 40 28.93 28.27 -18.27
C VAL A 40 28.86 28.04 -19.78
N LEU A 41 29.09 29.08 -20.59
CA LEU A 41 29.12 28.95 -22.04
C LEU A 41 30.33 28.12 -22.51
N ARG A 42 31.51 28.39 -21.96
CA ARG A 42 32.73 27.58 -22.20
C ARG A 42 32.54 26.12 -21.78
N GLU A 43 31.86 25.89 -20.65
CA GLU A 43 31.55 24.55 -20.17
C GLU A 43 30.59 23.82 -21.11
N ALA A 44 29.55 24.50 -21.62
CA ALA A 44 28.63 23.91 -22.59
C ALA A 44 29.33 23.55 -23.92
N GLU A 45 30.26 24.38 -24.38
CA GLU A 45 31.11 24.09 -25.54
C GLU A 45 32.02 22.87 -25.28
N ALA A 46 32.67 22.83 -24.11
CA ALA A 46 33.51 21.70 -23.71
C ALA A 46 32.72 20.39 -23.66
N ILE A 47 31.49 20.39 -23.13
CA ILE A 47 30.62 19.21 -23.11
C ILE A 47 30.42 18.66 -24.53
N MET A 48 30.19 19.53 -25.52
CA MET A 48 29.95 19.14 -26.91
C MET A 48 31.19 18.56 -27.61
N LEU A 49 32.39 18.88 -27.15
CA LEU A 49 33.65 18.38 -27.71
C LEU A 49 34.09 17.04 -27.12
N LEU A 50 33.52 16.65 -25.97
CA LEU A 50 33.85 15.37 -25.32
C LEU A 50 33.31 14.17 -26.10
N PRO A 51 33.93 12.98 -25.96
CA PRO A 51 33.42 11.77 -26.58
C PRO A 51 32.03 11.38 -25.99
N PRO A 52 31.22 10.62 -26.75
CA PRO A 52 29.92 10.16 -26.28
C PRO A 52 30.00 9.35 -24.98
N GLY A 53 29.04 9.57 -24.09
CA GLY A 53 29.03 8.94 -22.78
C GLY A 53 28.04 9.59 -21.81
N PRO A 54 27.63 8.84 -20.76
CA PRO A 54 26.63 9.31 -19.81
C PRO A 54 27.06 10.60 -19.10
N PRO A 55 26.09 11.42 -18.63
CA PRO A 55 26.34 12.73 -18.05
C PRO A 55 27.04 12.62 -16.69
N ASN A 56 28.38 12.60 -16.68
CA ASN A 56 29.20 12.56 -15.48
C ASN A 56 29.97 13.88 -15.26
N PHE A 57 29.29 14.86 -14.66
CA PHE A 57 29.83 16.22 -14.43
C PHE A 57 29.55 16.68 -12.99
N PRO A 58 30.36 16.22 -12.01
CA PRO A 58 30.11 16.48 -10.59
C PRO A 58 30.33 17.96 -10.19
N GLU A 59 31.25 18.68 -10.83
CA GLU A 59 31.64 20.06 -10.45
C GLU A 59 31.11 21.15 -11.41
N SER A 60 30.06 20.85 -12.16
CA SER A 60 29.50 21.76 -13.16
C SER A 60 28.85 23.01 -12.56
N HIS A 61 29.12 24.18 -13.15
CA HIS A 61 28.39 25.43 -12.84
C HIS A 61 27.02 25.46 -13.52
N LEU A 62 26.83 24.62 -14.54
CA LEU A 62 25.58 24.44 -15.24
C LEU A 62 24.62 23.59 -14.39
N ASN A 63 23.32 23.91 -14.45
CA ASN A 63 22.31 23.05 -13.83
C ASN A 63 22.43 21.64 -14.43
N TYR A 64 22.58 20.63 -13.57
CA TYR A 64 22.79 19.26 -14.02
C TYR A 64 21.73 18.77 -15.02
N LYS A 65 20.48 19.21 -14.90
CA LYS A 65 19.43 18.88 -15.88
C LYS A 65 19.76 19.36 -17.29
N LYS A 66 20.42 20.51 -17.42
CA LYS A 66 20.88 21.06 -18.71
C LYS A 66 22.08 20.30 -19.24
N VAL A 67 23.01 19.89 -18.37
CA VAL A 67 24.13 19.01 -18.73
C VAL A 67 23.59 17.73 -19.39
N VAL A 68 22.57 17.09 -18.79
CA VAL A 68 21.94 15.90 -19.36
C VAL A 68 21.37 16.16 -20.77
N CYS A 69 20.63 17.26 -20.96
CA CYS A 69 20.09 17.64 -22.26
C CYS A 69 21.20 17.85 -23.32
N LEU A 70 22.32 18.47 -22.95
CA LEU A 70 23.46 18.70 -23.84
C LEU A 70 24.16 17.40 -24.19
N CYS A 71 24.38 16.51 -23.22
CA CYS A 71 24.97 15.17 -23.47
C CYS A 71 24.08 14.35 -24.41
N ASN A 72 22.75 14.38 -24.22
CA ASN A 72 21.83 13.70 -25.11
C ASN A 72 21.86 14.25 -26.53
N LEU A 73 21.95 15.58 -26.67
CA LEU A 73 22.09 16.23 -27.99
C LEU A 73 23.43 15.88 -28.65
N ARG A 74 24.52 15.82 -27.90
CA ARG A 74 25.84 15.42 -28.40
C ARG A 74 25.84 13.99 -28.92
N ASP A 75 25.28 13.06 -28.13
CA ASP A 75 25.46 11.61 -28.33
C ASP A 75 24.41 11.01 -29.26
N HIS A 76 23.19 11.57 -29.23
CA HIS A 76 22.04 11.06 -29.97
C HIS A 76 21.46 12.06 -30.95
N HIS A 77 22.12 13.22 -31.12
CA HIS A 77 21.72 14.28 -32.06
C HIS A 77 20.27 14.75 -31.90
N THR A 78 19.71 14.55 -30.69
CA THR A 78 18.31 14.83 -30.39
C THR A 78 18.24 15.74 -29.17
N TYR A 79 17.72 16.95 -29.35
CA TYR A 79 17.50 17.85 -28.21
C TYR A 79 16.16 17.53 -27.54
N ILE A 80 16.22 17.13 -26.26
CA ILE A 80 15.05 16.95 -25.40
C ILE A 80 15.14 17.97 -24.26
N LYS A 81 14.08 18.77 -24.08
CA LYS A 81 14.03 19.84 -23.07
C LYS A 81 14.05 19.28 -21.63
N ASN A 82 13.46 18.11 -21.44
CA ASN A 82 13.50 17.38 -20.17
C ASN A 82 14.85 16.65 -20.03
N PRO A 83 15.33 16.42 -18.78
CA PRO A 83 16.65 15.84 -18.52
C PRO A 83 16.68 14.33 -18.80
N ILE A 84 16.58 13.99 -20.08
CA ILE A 84 16.55 12.63 -20.61
C ILE A 84 17.86 12.34 -21.32
N TYR A 85 18.39 11.14 -21.07
CA TYR A 85 19.51 10.56 -21.82
C TYR A 85 19.08 9.22 -22.39
N LEU A 86 19.24 9.04 -23.70
CA LEU A 86 18.78 7.85 -24.43
C LEU A 86 19.77 6.68 -24.31
N PHE A 87 19.24 5.46 -24.33
CA PHE A 87 19.98 4.22 -24.51
C PHE A 87 19.33 3.42 -25.64
N PRO A 88 19.98 2.35 -26.16
CA PRO A 88 19.43 1.58 -27.27
C PRO A 88 18.04 0.97 -27.00
N THR A 89 17.73 0.59 -25.77
CA THR A 89 16.47 -0.11 -25.41
C THR A 89 15.61 0.61 -24.37
N TYR A 90 16.16 1.61 -23.69
CA TYR A 90 15.50 2.37 -22.61
C TYR A 90 16.03 3.81 -22.59
N PHE A 91 15.54 4.63 -21.67
CA PHE A 91 16.16 5.92 -21.41
C PHE A 91 16.20 6.21 -19.91
N SER A 92 17.13 7.10 -19.52
CA SER A 92 17.26 7.59 -18.16
C SER A 92 16.71 8.99 -18.04
N TYR A 93 15.93 9.26 -16.99
CA TYR A 93 15.41 10.56 -16.62
C TYR A 93 16.05 11.03 -15.32
N TYR A 94 16.77 12.15 -15.36
CA TYR A 94 17.53 12.64 -14.22
C TYR A 94 16.74 13.70 -13.43
N LEU A 95 16.27 13.34 -12.23
CA LEU A 95 15.68 14.30 -11.30
C LEU A 95 16.77 15.11 -10.57
N SER A 96 17.87 14.43 -10.22
CA SER A 96 19.12 14.98 -9.68
C SER A 96 20.29 14.09 -10.13
N LYS A 97 21.50 14.38 -9.66
CA LYS A 97 22.70 13.55 -9.90
C LYS A 97 22.53 12.13 -9.35
N ASP A 98 21.92 12.01 -8.18
CA ASP A 98 21.77 10.73 -7.46
C ASP A 98 20.43 10.03 -7.71
N MET A 99 19.47 10.71 -8.36
CA MET A 99 18.12 10.19 -8.57
C MET A 99 17.81 10.09 -10.07
N ILE A 100 18.04 8.88 -10.58
CA ILE A 100 17.90 8.53 -11.99
C ILE A 100 16.75 7.54 -12.11
N LEU A 101 15.73 7.89 -12.89
CA LEU A 101 14.60 7.02 -13.21
C LEU A 101 14.83 6.35 -14.56
N LEU A 102 14.56 5.05 -14.67
CA LEU A 102 14.72 4.29 -15.91
C LEU A 102 13.35 3.97 -16.50
N PHE A 103 13.20 4.13 -17.80
CA PHE A 103 11.93 3.96 -18.51
C PHE A 103 12.10 3.27 -19.87
N ASP A 104 11.07 2.57 -20.31
CA ASP A 104 11.02 1.99 -21.65
C ASP A 104 10.93 3.10 -22.71
N LEU A 105 11.51 2.87 -23.90
CA LEU A 105 11.42 3.83 -25.02
C LEU A 105 9.97 4.16 -25.43
N LYS A 106 9.02 3.26 -25.17
CA LYS A 106 7.58 3.48 -25.44
C LYS A 106 7.01 4.70 -24.69
N ASP A 107 7.59 5.07 -23.56
CA ASP A 107 7.15 6.21 -22.77
C ASP A 107 7.96 7.49 -23.04
N LEU A 108 8.91 7.45 -23.98
CA LEU A 108 9.80 8.58 -24.29
C LEU A 108 9.01 9.83 -24.68
N PHE A 109 8.04 9.71 -25.59
CA PHE A 109 7.24 10.85 -26.05
C PHE A 109 6.44 11.50 -24.91
N PHE A 110 5.94 10.69 -23.98
CA PHE A 110 5.22 11.18 -22.82
C PHE A 110 6.16 11.96 -21.89
N PHE A 111 7.30 11.38 -21.52
CA PHE A 111 8.24 12.00 -20.59
C PHE A 111 9.13 13.08 -21.22
N SER A 112 9.22 13.18 -22.54
CA SER A 112 9.80 14.33 -23.24
C SER A 112 8.88 15.55 -23.17
N THR A 113 7.57 15.32 -23.10
CA THR A 113 6.53 16.36 -23.07
C THR A 113 6.23 16.80 -21.63
N TYR A 114 5.92 15.84 -20.75
CA TYR A 114 5.52 16.11 -19.37
C TYR A 114 6.70 15.98 -18.42
N LYS A 115 6.93 17.04 -17.64
CA LYS A 115 8.01 17.07 -16.66
C LYS A 115 7.63 16.29 -15.41
N ILE A 116 8.57 15.50 -14.88
CA ILE A 116 8.40 14.79 -13.62
C ILE A 116 8.83 15.69 -12.46
N TYR A 117 7.98 15.73 -11.44
CA TYR A 117 8.17 16.44 -10.18
C TYR A 117 8.20 15.44 -9.02
N LYS A 118 8.86 15.83 -7.93
CA LYS A 118 8.97 15.04 -6.71
C LYS A 118 8.53 15.87 -5.51
N ARG A 119 7.63 15.32 -4.70
CA ARG A 119 7.19 15.88 -3.41
C ARG A 119 7.31 14.79 -2.34
N GLY A 120 8.37 14.82 -1.54
CA GLY A 120 8.69 13.72 -0.63
C GLY A 120 8.93 12.42 -1.42
N ASN A 121 8.19 11.36 -1.11
CA ASN A 121 8.26 10.08 -1.83
C ASN A 121 7.30 10.00 -3.03
N TYR A 122 6.51 11.05 -3.28
CA TYR A 122 5.50 11.08 -4.34
C TYR A 122 6.07 11.69 -5.62
N LEU A 123 6.03 10.93 -6.71
CA LEU A 123 6.42 11.35 -8.06
C LEU A 123 5.18 11.61 -8.92
N TYR A 124 5.18 12.72 -9.65
CA TYR A 124 4.03 13.10 -10.47
C TYR A 124 4.44 13.88 -11.72
N THR A 125 3.60 13.78 -12.74
CA THR A 125 3.63 14.66 -13.90
C THR A 125 2.51 15.69 -13.78
N GLN A 126 2.75 16.88 -14.31
CA GLN A 126 1.76 17.95 -14.30
C GLN A 126 1.63 18.54 -15.71
N ASP A 127 0.38 18.64 -16.17
CA ASP A 127 0.00 19.40 -17.35
C ASP A 127 -0.62 20.76 -16.93
N HIS A 128 -1.11 21.56 -17.88
CA HIS A 128 -1.68 22.89 -17.56
C HIS A 128 -2.99 22.84 -16.76
N ILE A 129 -3.67 21.70 -16.74
CA ILE A 129 -5.02 21.47 -16.22
C ILE A 129 -4.99 20.51 -15.01
N SER A 130 -4.19 19.44 -15.09
CA SER A 130 -4.25 18.28 -14.20
C SER A 130 -2.87 17.83 -13.71
N GLN A 131 -2.89 17.23 -12.52
CA GLN A 131 -1.74 16.55 -11.93
C GLN A 131 -2.01 15.05 -11.90
N GLN A 132 -1.06 14.26 -12.40
CA GLN A 132 -1.17 12.81 -12.48
C GLN A 132 0.00 12.13 -11.78
N ASN A 133 -0.29 11.10 -10.99
CA ASN A 133 0.74 10.30 -10.35
C ASN A 133 1.55 9.56 -11.42
N LEU A 134 2.87 9.51 -11.26
CA LEU A 134 3.75 8.76 -12.16
C LEU A 134 3.33 7.28 -12.26
N LEU A 135 2.92 6.68 -11.14
CA LEU A 135 2.52 5.28 -11.05
C LEU A 135 1.30 4.96 -11.90
N SER A 136 0.38 5.91 -12.08
CA SER A 136 -0.83 5.71 -12.88
C SER A 136 -0.53 5.43 -14.36
N ARG A 137 0.62 5.89 -14.87
CA ARG A 137 1.08 5.60 -16.23
C ARG A 137 1.41 4.12 -16.45
N PHE A 138 1.72 3.40 -15.37
CA PHE A 138 2.09 1.99 -15.38
C PHE A 138 0.97 1.11 -14.82
N ASP A 139 -0.27 1.58 -14.89
CA ASP A 139 -1.46 0.87 -14.39
C ASP A 139 -1.43 0.58 -12.87
N ILE A 140 -0.62 1.34 -12.12
CA ILE A 140 -0.55 1.27 -10.65
C ILE A 140 -1.43 2.36 -10.05
N GLN A 141 -2.24 1.99 -9.06
CA GLN A 141 -3.20 2.89 -8.44
C GLN A 141 -2.53 3.87 -7.46
N ASN A 142 -3.14 5.04 -7.26
CA ASN A 142 -2.57 6.12 -6.45
C ASN A 142 -2.33 5.78 -4.97
N HIS A 143 -2.97 4.75 -4.46
CA HIS A 143 -2.85 4.30 -3.07
C HIS A 143 -2.21 2.91 -2.95
N SER A 144 -1.63 2.41 -4.04
CA SER A 144 -0.88 1.16 -4.04
C SER A 144 0.38 1.29 -3.21
N VAL A 145 0.68 0.26 -2.42
CA VAL A 145 1.82 0.20 -1.52
C VAL A 145 2.89 -0.73 -2.10
N LEU A 146 4.12 -0.22 -2.20
CA LEU A 146 5.29 -1.00 -2.62
C LEU A 146 5.50 -2.20 -1.70
N GLY A 147 5.73 -3.39 -2.28
CA GLY A 147 5.91 -4.66 -1.58
C GLY A 147 4.60 -5.38 -1.24
N LYS A 148 3.45 -4.71 -1.38
CA LYS A 148 2.13 -5.32 -1.17
C LYS A 148 1.32 -5.38 -2.46
N ASP A 149 1.21 -4.26 -3.16
CA ASP A 149 0.36 -4.12 -4.35
C ASP A 149 1.18 -4.21 -5.64
N TYR A 150 2.47 -3.86 -5.58
CA TYR A 150 3.43 -4.01 -6.67
C TYR A 150 4.86 -4.08 -6.10
N TYR A 151 5.81 -4.59 -6.87
CA TYR A 151 7.23 -4.60 -6.51
C TYR A 151 8.14 -4.51 -7.74
N PHE A 152 9.41 -4.16 -7.51
CA PHE A 152 10.43 -4.10 -8.55
C PHE A 152 11.28 -5.38 -8.51
N LYS A 153 11.29 -6.15 -9.60
CA LYS A 153 11.98 -7.45 -9.71
C LYS A 153 13.48 -7.34 -9.46
N ASN A 154 14.09 -6.23 -9.86
CA ASN A 154 15.52 -5.97 -9.71
C ASN A 154 15.88 -5.22 -8.41
N ASN A 155 14.94 -5.06 -7.48
CA ASN A 155 15.10 -4.29 -6.24
C ASN A 155 15.49 -2.82 -6.43
N ASN A 156 15.38 -2.26 -7.64
CA ASN A 156 15.61 -0.85 -7.91
C ASN A 156 14.27 -0.11 -7.98
N CYS A 157 13.98 0.73 -6.98
CA CYS A 157 12.72 1.49 -6.90
C CYS A 157 12.61 2.66 -7.89
N TYR A 158 13.64 2.87 -8.71
CA TYR A 158 13.65 3.89 -9.77
C TYR A 158 13.65 3.27 -11.17
N ASP A 159 13.62 1.94 -11.29
CA ASP A 159 13.55 1.26 -12.57
C ASP A 159 12.10 0.96 -12.96
N PHE A 160 11.47 1.91 -13.65
CA PHE A 160 10.08 1.82 -14.11
C PHE A 160 9.93 1.11 -15.45
N ARG A 161 10.95 0.39 -15.93
CA ARG A 161 10.82 -0.46 -17.11
C ARG A 161 9.83 -1.59 -16.82
N ARG A 162 8.91 -1.86 -17.75
CA ARG A 162 7.82 -2.84 -17.54
C ARG A 162 8.33 -4.24 -17.19
N GLU A 163 9.49 -4.64 -17.73
CA GLU A 163 10.14 -5.92 -17.41
C GLU A 163 10.52 -6.08 -15.93
N ASN A 164 10.72 -4.96 -15.23
CA ASN A 164 11.11 -4.93 -13.82
C ASN A 164 9.94 -4.61 -12.89
N LEU A 165 8.81 -4.14 -13.41
CA LEU A 165 7.66 -3.74 -12.62
C LEU A 165 6.62 -4.86 -12.58
N VAL A 166 6.41 -5.46 -11.40
CA VAL A 166 5.42 -6.51 -11.20
C VAL A 166 4.26 -5.99 -10.37
N ILE A 167 3.06 -6.02 -10.93
CA ILE A 167 1.82 -5.62 -10.26
C ILE A 167 1.16 -6.87 -9.66
N ILE A 168 0.86 -6.82 -8.37
CA ILE A 168 0.20 -7.92 -7.63
C ILE A 168 -1.32 -7.72 -7.64
N ASN A 169 -1.78 -6.50 -7.37
CA ASN A 169 -3.20 -6.16 -7.29
C ASN A 169 -3.54 -5.13 -8.38
N HIS A 170 -4.25 -5.55 -9.43
CA HIS A 170 -4.60 -4.68 -10.56
C HIS A 170 -5.86 -3.87 -10.27
N TYR A 171 -6.80 -4.44 -9.51
CA TYR A 171 -8.13 -3.87 -9.30
C TYR A 171 -8.33 -3.26 -7.90
N LYS A 172 -9.14 -2.20 -7.83
CA LYS A 172 -9.44 -1.50 -6.59
C LYS A 172 -10.19 -2.42 -5.64
N GLY A 173 -9.77 -2.41 -4.37
CA GLY A 173 -10.39 -3.21 -3.33
C GLY A 173 -10.11 -4.71 -3.42
N VAL A 174 -9.33 -5.18 -4.41
CA VAL A 174 -8.96 -6.58 -4.57
C VAL A 174 -7.58 -6.82 -3.96
N SER A 175 -7.42 -7.93 -3.25
CA SER A 175 -6.13 -8.34 -2.69
C SER A 175 -5.90 -9.82 -2.93
N LYS A 176 -4.77 -10.16 -3.55
CA LYS A 176 -4.30 -11.54 -3.69
C LYS A 176 -3.85 -12.09 -2.34
N LYS A 177 -4.26 -13.32 -2.01
CA LYS A 177 -3.71 -14.10 -0.90
C LYS A 177 -3.41 -15.52 -1.34
N GLU A 178 -2.25 -16.01 -0.92
CA GLU A 178 -1.83 -17.38 -1.15
C GLU A 178 -2.12 -18.20 0.11
N LYS A 179 -2.93 -19.24 -0.02
CA LYS A 179 -3.27 -20.16 1.07
C LYS A 179 -2.85 -21.57 0.66
N GLY A 180 -1.61 -21.93 0.96
CA GLY A 180 -1.01 -23.17 0.48
C GLY A 180 -0.86 -23.15 -1.04
N ALA A 181 -1.37 -24.17 -1.74
CA ALA A 181 -1.31 -24.26 -3.20
C ALA A 181 -2.39 -23.45 -3.94
N GLN A 182 -3.36 -22.86 -3.23
CA GLN A 182 -4.47 -22.13 -3.84
C GLN A 182 -4.31 -20.63 -3.70
N THR A 183 -4.45 -19.91 -4.82
CA THR A 183 -4.56 -18.46 -4.86
C THR A 183 -6.02 -18.05 -4.67
N LEU A 184 -6.28 -17.17 -3.71
CA LEU A 184 -7.60 -16.62 -3.43
C LEU A 184 -7.56 -15.10 -3.52
N TYR A 185 -8.61 -14.50 -4.09
CA TYR A 185 -8.76 -13.06 -4.22
C TYR A 185 -9.81 -12.57 -3.23
N ILE A 186 -9.44 -11.61 -2.39
CA ILE A 186 -10.34 -11.03 -1.40
C ILE A 186 -10.76 -9.66 -1.88
N THR A 187 -12.07 -9.45 -1.99
CA THR A 187 -12.62 -8.12 -2.29
C THR A 187 -13.04 -7.44 -1.01
N SER A 188 -12.64 -6.19 -0.85
CA SER A 188 -13.00 -5.34 0.27
C SER A 188 -13.36 -3.93 -0.19
N ILE A 189 -14.31 -3.31 0.50
CA ILE A 189 -14.72 -1.94 0.26
C ILE A 189 -14.68 -1.15 1.56
N TYR A 190 -14.11 0.04 1.48
CA TYR A 190 -14.03 0.94 2.62
C TYR A 190 -15.23 1.88 2.64
N THR A 191 -16.15 1.67 3.58
CA THR A 191 -17.24 2.59 3.88
C THR A 191 -16.88 3.42 5.12
N THR A 192 -17.44 3.15 6.29
CA THR A 192 -16.96 3.65 7.59
C THR A 192 -15.93 2.73 8.22
N LYS A 193 -15.96 1.46 7.84
CA LYS A 193 -15.01 0.41 8.19
C LYS A 193 -14.65 -0.37 6.94
N ASN A 194 -13.57 -1.14 7.00
CA ASN A 194 -13.24 -2.04 5.91
C ASN A 194 -14.18 -3.25 5.95
N ILE A 195 -15.00 -3.42 4.90
CA ILE A 195 -15.96 -4.53 4.77
C ILE A 195 -15.46 -5.48 3.70
N ILE A 196 -15.32 -6.76 4.05
CA ILE A 196 -14.97 -7.81 3.10
C ILE A 196 -16.23 -8.24 2.36
N LEU A 197 -16.26 -8.09 1.04
CA LEU A 197 -17.38 -8.48 0.18
C LEU A 197 -17.42 -9.98 -0.07
N GLY A 198 -16.26 -10.63 -0.15
CA GLY A 198 -16.18 -12.04 -0.46
C GLY A 198 -14.77 -12.50 -0.75
N HIS A 199 -14.66 -13.80 -0.97
CA HIS A 199 -13.44 -14.48 -1.41
C HIS A 199 -13.77 -15.16 -2.75
N TYR A 200 -12.96 -14.91 -3.75
CA TYR A 200 -13.21 -15.31 -5.14
C TYR A 200 -12.01 -16.09 -5.69
N ALA A 201 -12.27 -16.94 -6.68
CA ALA A 201 -11.24 -17.77 -7.31
C ALA A 201 -10.45 -16.98 -8.35
N SER A 202 -11.08 -16.01 -9.01
CA SER A 202 -10.48 -15.15 -10.03
C SER A 202 -10.38 -13.69 -9.59
N GLU A 203 -9.33 -13.01 -10.04
CA GLU A 203 -9.14 -11.57 -9.85
C GLU A 203 -10.27 -10.77 -10.52
N ILE A 204 -10.74 -11.24 -11.68
CA ILE A 204 -11.83 -10.63 -12.45
C ILE A 204 -13.15 -10.72 -11.69
N GLU A 205 -13.47 -11.89 -11.14
CA GLU A 205 -14.65 -12.09 -10.29
C GLU A 205 -14.62 -11.16 -9.08
N ALA A 206 -13.45 -11.04 -8.45
CA ALA A 206 -13.23 -10.16 -7.32
C ALA A 206 -13.43 -8.68 -7.68
N ALA A 207 -12.98 -8.26 -8.87
CA ALA A 207 -13.16 -6.90 -9.38
C ALA A 207 -14.63 -6.58 -9.71
N ILE A 208 -15.38 -7.52 -10.31
CA ILE A 208 -16.81 -7.37 -10.58
C ILE A 208 -17.59 -7.32 -9.27
N ALA A 209 -17.22 -8.14 -8.28
CA ALA A 209 -17.83 -8.11 -6.96
C ALA A 209 -17.66 -6.75 -6.27
N TYR A 210 -16.53 -6.07 -6.50
CA TYR A 210 -16.32 -4.70 -6.02
C TYR A 210 -17.31 -3.73 -6.66
N ASN A 211 -17.49 -3.79 -7.99
CA ASN A 211 -18.46 -2.95 -8.71
C ASN A 211 -19.89 -3.19 -8.23
N LYS A 212 -20.29 -4.46 -8.11
CA LYS A 212 -21.60 -4.85 -7.57
C LYS A 212 -21.79 -4.36 -6.12
N GLY A 213 -20.71 -4.37 -5.32
CA GLY A 213 -20.71 -3.77 -3.98
C GLY A 213 -20.98 -2.27 -3.99
N ILE A 214 -20.40 -1.53 -4.94
CA ILE A 214 -20.67 -0.09 -5.12
C ILE A 214 -22.15 0.13 -5.44
N ASP A 215 -22.71 -0.63 -6.38
CA ASP A 215 -24.10 -0.47 -6.82
C ASP A 215 -25.08 -0.73 -5.66
N LEU A 216 -24.81 -1.77 -4.84
CA LEU A 216 -25.59 -2.05 -3.64
C LEU A 216 -25.49 -0.95 -2.58
N LEU A 217 -24.35 -0.28 -2.45
CA LEU A 217 -24.20 0.86 -1.53
C LEU A 217 -24.94 2.09 -2.03
N ARG A 218 -24.86 2.38 -3.34
CA ARG A 218 -25.57 3.49 -3.98
C ARG A 218 -27.08 3.32 -3.89
N ALA A 219 -27.59 2.10 -4.11
CA ALA A 219 -29.01 1.77 -3.96
C ALA A 219 -29.58 2.04 -2.56
N ARG A 220 -28.71 2.22 -1.55
CA ARG A 220 -29.07 2.56 -0.17
C ARG A 220 -28.81 4.01 0.23
N GLY A 221 -28.45 4.86 -0.72
CA GLY A 221 -28.16 6.27 -0.46
C GLY A 221 -26.81 6.53 0.23
N ILE A 222 -25.87 5.58 0.20
CA ILE A 222 -24.49 5.84 0.66
C ILE A 222 -23.73 6.51 -0.51
N GLU A 223 -23.73 7.83 -0.51
CA GLU A 223 -23.05 8.63 -1.51
C GLU A 223 -21.60 8.90 -1.11
N LYS A 224 -20.72 7.99 -1.52
CA LYS A 224 -19.27 8.22 -1.58
C LYS A 224 -18.81 8.15 -3.03
N ASN A 225 -17.70 8.83 -3.34
CA ASN A 225 -17.04 8.83 -4.65
C ASN A 225 -16.31 7.51 -4.91
N PHE A 226 -17.06 6.40 -4.92
CA PHE A 226 -16.54 5.11 -5.33
C PHE A 226 -16.35 5.08 -6.84
N VAL A 227 -15.11 4.81 -7.25
CA VAL A 227 -14.76 4.63 -8.66
C VAL A 227 -14.81 3.14 -8.97
N PRO A 228 -15.67 2.70 -9.91
CA PRO A 228 -15.72 1.30 -10.33
C PRO A 228 -14.43 0.88 -11.05
N ASN A 229 -14.17 -0.42 -11.06
CA ASN A 229 -13.10 -1.05 -11.82
C ASN A 229 -13.54 -1.24 -13.28
N GLU A 230 -12.66 -0.87 -14.21
CA GLU A 230 -12.83 -1.16 -15.63
C GLU A 230 -12.16 -2.49 -15.97
N ILE A 231 -12.87 -3.35 -16.71
CA ILE A 231 -12.40 -4.70 -17.04
C ILE A 231 -12.37 -4.81 -18.57
N PRO A 232 -11.20 -4.57 -19.20
CA PRO A 232 -11.12 -4.36 -20.64
C PRO A 232 -11.39 -5.62 -21.48
N PHE A 233 -11.25 -6.82 -20.90
CA PHE A 233 -11.31 -8.10 -21.63
C PHE A 233 -12.63 -8.87 -21.44
N LEU A 234 -13.74 -8.16 -21.16
CA LEU A 234 -15.07 -8.78 -21.04
C LEU A 234 -16.09 -8.12 -21.95
N THR A 235 -16.89 -8.93 -22.62
CA THR A 235 -18.10 -8.45 -23.29
C THR A 235 -19.16 -8.06 -22.25
N LYS A 236 -20.12 -7.21 -22.65
CA LYS A 236 -21.25 -6.83 -21.78
C LYS A 236 -22.06 -8.04 -21.30
N SER A 237 -22.19 -9.08 -22.15
CA SER A 237 -22.92 -10.31 -21.83
C SER A 237 -22.18 -11.12 -20.76
N GLU A 238 -20.89 -11.38 -20.96
CA GLU A 238 -20.06 -12.13 -19.99
C GLU A 238 -19.99 -11.41 -18.65
N TYR A 239 -19.80 -10.08 -18.67
CA TYR A 239 -19.81 -9.26 -17.47
C TYR A 239 -21.11 -9.45 -16.68
N LYS A 240 -22.27 -9.38 -17.37
CA LYS A 240 -23.59 -9.55 -16.74
C LYS A 240 -23.77 -10.95 -16.15
N GLN A 241 -23.35 -12.00 -16.85
CA GLN A 241 -23.44 -13.38 -16.35
C GLN A 241 -22.65 -13.57 -15.05
N ILE A 242 -21.41 -13.06 -15.01
CA ILE A 242 -20.59 -13.12 -13.80
C ILE A 242 -21.23 -12.27 -12.69
N TYR A 243 -21.64 -11.05 -13.03
CA TYR A 243 -22.30 -10.13 -12.10
C TYR A 243 -23.52 -10.75 -11.42
N ASP A 244 -24.39 -11.42 -12.18
CA ASP A 244 -25.62 -12.05 -11.67
C ASP A 244 -25.30 -13.26 -10.79
N LYS A 245 -24.32 -14.08 -11.17
CA LYS A 245 -23.87 -15.27 -10.42
C LYS A 245 -23.17 -14.93 -9.10
N LEU A 246 -22.51 -13.78 -9.00
CA LEU A 246 -21.70 -13.42 -7.83
C LEU A 246 -22.53 -13.20 -6.57
N SER A 247 -22.23 -13.97 -5.52
CA SER A 247 -22.73 -13.71 -4.16
C SER A 247 -21.83 -12.68 -3.45
N ILE A 248 -22.46 -11.69 -2.80
CA ILE A 248 -21.77 -10.72 -1.93
C ILE A 248 -22.16 -10.98 -0.48
N SER A 249 -21.20 -10.75 0.42
CA SER A 249 -21.41 -10.89 1.86
C SER A 249 -22.62 -10.10 2.34
N LEU A 250 -23.41 -10.73 3.21
CA LEU A 250 -24.52 -10.09 3.91
C LEU A 250 -24.05 -8.97 4.86
N ALA A 251 -22.76 -8.94 5.21
CA ALA A 251 -22.17 -7.90 6.07
C ALA A 251 -22.24 -6.51 5.42
N LEU A 252 -22.25 -6.43 4.09
CA LEU A 252 -22.54 -5.18 3.38
C LEU A 252 -24.04 -4.86 3.37
N LEU A 253 -24.89 -5.88 3.52
CA LEU A 253 -26.35 -5.72 3.56
C LEU A 253 -26.87 -5.25 4.93
N GLU A 254 -26.17 -5.58 6.00
CA GLU A 254 -26.58 -5.28 7.37
C GLU A 254 -25.43 -4.64 8.17
N PRO A 255 -25.15 -3.33 8.00
CA PRO A 255 -24.06 -2.64 8.71
C PRO A 255 -24.24 -2.68 10.24
N HIS A 256 -25.49 -2.85 10.70
CA HIS A 256 -25.89 -2.99 12.11
C HIS A 256 -25.99 -4.42 12.62
N ASN A 257 -25.76 -5.44 11.77
CA ASN A 257 -25.39 -6.72 12.32
C ASN A 257 -23.97 -6.55 12.85
N LYS A 258 -23.89 -6.01 14.09
CA LYS A 258 -23.07 -6.66 15.09
C LYS A 258 -23.30 -8.12 14.77
N HIS A 259 -22.29 -8.84 14.27
CA HIS A 259 -22.33 -10.27 14.50
C HIS A 259 -22.79 -10.34 15.95
N LYS A 260 -23.97 -10.90 16.20
CA LYS A 260 -24.21 -11.57 17.46
C LYS A 260 -23.11 -12.63 17.41
N ARG A 261 -21.86 -12.23 17.69
CA ARG A 261 -20.90 -12.96 18.47
C ARG A 261 -21.84 -13.50 19.49
N ILE A 262 -22.19 -14.77 19.34
CA ILE A 262 -23.23 -15.41 20.12
C ILE A 262 -22.79 -15.04 21.52
N THR A 263 -23.44 -14.01 22.08
CA THR A 263 -23.35 -13.69 23.48
C THR A 263 -24.19 -14.84 23.93
N SER A 264 -23.50 -15.96 24.09
CA SER A 264 -24.01 -17.11 24.78
C SER A 264 -24.77 -16.48 25.92
N ASN A 265 -26.07 -16.76 26.01
CA ASN A 265 -26.85 -16.48 27.20
C ASN A 265 -26.24 -17.31 28.33
N LYS A 266 -24.98 -17.00 28.68
CA LYS A 266 -24.17 -17.60 29.72
C LYS A 266 -24.74 -16.95 30.95
N LEU A 267 -25.60 -17.70 31.64
CA LEU A 267 -26.08 -17.29 32.94
C LEU A 267 -24.89 -17.09 33.90
N TYR A 268 -23.80 -17.83 33.66
CA TYR A 268 -22.65 -17.91 34.54
C TYR A 268 -21.31 -17.75 33.80
N ARG A 269 -20.37 -17.04 34.43
CA ARG A 269 -19.01 -16.80 33.95
C ARG A 269 -18.21 -18.10 33.96
N GLY A 270 -17.48 -18.34 32.86
CA GLY A 270 -16.59 -19.48 32.73
C GLY A 270 -17.27 -20.79 32.32
N ILE A 271 -18.57 -20.78 32.04
CA ILE A 271 -19.32 -21.97 31.59
C ILE A 271 -19.58 -21.94 30.08
N CYS A 272 -19.46 -23.09 29.43
CA CYS A 272 -19.81 -23.30 28.03
C CYS A 272 -20.64 -24.59 27.90
N LYS A 273 -21.74 -24.58 27.15
CA LYS A 273 -22.49 -25.80 26.81
C LYS A 273 -21.67 -26.66 25.86
N ASP A 274 -21.55 -27.95 26.14
CA ASP A 274 -20.78 -28.94 25.38
C ASP A 274 -21.61 -30.21 25.16
N LYS A 275 -22.09 -30.45 23.93
CA LYS A 275 -23.00 -31.56 23.53
C LYS A 275 -24.12 -31.82 24.55
N ASN A 276 -23.87 -32.68 25.55
CA ASN A 276 -24.80 -33.09 26.62
C ASN A 276 -24.35 -32.68 28.05
N SER A 277 -23.41 -31.75 28.17
CA SER A 277 -22.80 -31.35 29.44
C SER A 277 -22.43 -29.85 29.43
N PHE A 278 -21.89 -29.38 30.55
CA PHE A 278 -21.46 -28.00 30.75
C PHE A 278 -20.00 -27.99 31.17
N LYS A 279 -19.15 -27.40 30.32
CA LYS A 279 -17.72 -27.24 30.54
C LYS A 279 -17.45 -26.01 31.41
N ALA A 280 -16.70 -26.19 32.50
CA ALA A 280 -16.24 -25.09 33.34
C ALA A 280 -14.76 -24.78 33.08
N LEU A 281 -14.44 -23.49 32.95
CA LEU A 281 -13.13 -22.94 32.62
C LEU A 281 -12.82 -21.73 33.49
N ILE A 282 -11.60 -21.65 34.02
CA ILE A 282 -11.11 -20.47 34.74
C ILE A 282 -9.83 -19.94 34.08
N GLY A 283 -9.74 -18.61 33.96
CA GLY A 283 -8.49 -17.97 33.55
C GLY A 283 -7.53 -17.90 34.73
N TYR A 284 -6.24 -18.18 34.53
CA TYR A 284 -5.16 -17.96 35.48
C TYR A 284 -3.84 -17.71 34.73
N GLN A 285 -3.11 -16.65 35.08
CA GLN A 285 -1.81 -16.29 34.46
C GLN A 285 -1.81 -16.37 32.91
N LYS A 286 -2.77 -15.71 32.25
CA LYS A 286 -2.97 -15.69 30.78
C LYS A 286 -3.29 -17.05 30.14
N LYS A 287 -3.54 -18.11 30.91
CA LYS A 287 -3.99 -19.43 30.43
C LYS A 287 -5.44 -19.69 30.85
N GLN A 288 -6.13 -20.53 30.10
CA GLN A 288 -7.43 -21.09 30.50
C GLN A 288 -7.22 -22.49 31.06
N ILE A 289 -7.65 -22.70 32.30
CA ILE A 289 -7.62 -23.97 33.00
C ILE A 289 -9.02 -24.60 32.89
N TYR A 290 -9.06 -25.83 32.40
CA TYR A 290 -10.27 -26.65 32.34
C TYR A 290 -10.52 -27.31 33.69
N LEU A 291 -11.69 -27.05 34.27
CA LEU A 291 -12.08 -27.59 35.58
C LEU A 291 -12.82 -28.92 35.47
N GLY A 292 -13.56 -29.13 34.38
CA GLY A 292 -14.32 -30.34 34.13
C GLY A 292 -15.56 -30.12 33.26
N ASN A 293 -16.22 -31.23 32.92
CA ASN A 293 -17.55 -31.27 32.32
C ASN A 293 -18.54 -31.70 33.41
N TYR A 294 -19.64 -30.96 33.52
CA TYR A 294 -20.65 -31.15 34.55
C TYR A 294 -22.02 -31.41 33.91
N PRO A 295 -22.91 -32.16 34.58
CA PRO A 295 -24.21 -32.49 34.01
C PRO A 295 -25.14 -31.28 33.92
N THR A 296 -24.95 -30.27 34.77
CA THR A 296 -25.79 -29.07 34.82
C THR A 296 -24.96 -27.79 34.81
N GLU A 297 -25.55 -26.72 34.27
CA GLU A 297 -24.92 -25.40 34.24
C GLU A 297 -24.61 -24.89 35.66
N LYS A 298 -25.50 -25.19 36.62
CA LYS A 298 -25.32 -24.88 38.05
C LYS A 298 -24.09 -25.56 38.64
N ARG A 299 -23.87 -26.86 38.36
CA ARG A 299 -22.67 -27.56 38.85
C ARG A 299 -21.38 -27.00 38.25
N ALA A 300 -21.40 -26.66 36.96
CA ALA A 300 -20.25 -26.01 36.32
C ALA A 300 -19.96 -24.63 36.95
N ALA A 301 -21.00 -23.86 37.32
CA ALA A 301 -20.86 -22.58 38.01
C ALA A 301 -20.31 -22.74 39.44
N GLN A 302 -20.73 -23.77 40.17
CA GLN A 302 -20.22 -24.09 41.52
C GLN A 302 -18.73 -24.43 41.49
N ALA A 303 -18.32 -25.23 40.51
CA ALA A 303 -16.91 -25.54 40.27
C ALA A 303 -16.08 -24.29 39.95
N TYR A 304 -16.62 -23.38 39.12
CA TYR A 304 -15.98 -22.10 38.83
C TYR A 304 -15.81 -21.24 40.10
N ASN A 305 -16.85 -21.16 40.94
CA ASN A 305 -16.83 -20.36 42.17
C ASN A 305 -15.73 -20.84 43.13
N TYR A 306 -15.63 -22.16 43.33
CA TYR A 306 -14.56 -22.74 44.14
C TYR A 306 -13.18 -22.44 43.56
N ALA A 307 -12.99 -22.63 42.26
CA ALA A 307 -11.71 -22.34 41.60
C ALA A 307 -11.33 -20.85 41.67
N SER A 308 -12.31 -19.96 41.54
CA SER A 308 -12.14 -18.51 41.63
C SER A 308 -11.72 -18.10 43.04
N PHE A 309 -12.38 -18.65 44.06
CA PHE A 309 -12.00 -18.44 45.45
C PHE A 309 -10.61 -19.01 45.75
N TYR A 310 -10.28 -20.20 45.25
CA TYR A 310 -8.99 -20.84 45.46
C TYR A 310 -7.82 -20.05 44.86
N LEU A 311 -8.00 -19.45 43.67
CA LEU A 311 -6.93 -18.72 42.97
C LEU A 311 -6.84 -17.23 43.33
N TYR A 312 -7.97 -16.59 43.61
CA TYR A 312 -8.07 -15.13 43.75
C TYR A 312 -8.58 -14.68 45.13
N GLY A 313 -8.91 -15.62 46.02
CA GLY A 313 -9.45 -15.32 47.35
C GLY A 313 -10.72 -14.48 47.28
N ARG A 314 -10.83 -13.50 48.18
CA ARG A 314 -11.99 -12.58 48.28
C ARG A 314 -12.17 -11.66 47.07
N GLN A 315 -11.15 -11.52 46.21
CA GLN A 315 -11.23 -10.71 44.99
C GLN A 315 -11.73 -11.50 43.78
N GLY A 316 -11.87 -12.82 43.92
CA GLY A 316 -12.39 -13.69 42.86
C GLY A 316 -13.86 -13.39 42.54
N TYR A 317 -14.19 -13.40 41.25
CA TYR A 317 -15.60 -13.30 40.83
C TYR A 317 -16.37 -14.56 41.22
N ILE A 318 -17.58 -14.39 41.76
CA ILE A 318 -18.47 -15.46 42.16
C ILE A 318 -19.76 -15.37 41.33
N ASN A 319 -20.12 -16.46 40.66
CA ASN A 319 -21.40 -16.60 39.98
C ASN A 319 -22.54 -16.59 41.01
N PRO A 320 -23.66 -15.87 40.74
CA PRO A 320 -24.78 -15.74 41.68
C PRO A 320 -25.64 -17.02 41.68
N ILE A 321 -25.18 -18.05 42.40
CA ILE A 321 -25.81 -19.36 42.50
C ILE A 321 -25.86 -19.87 43.94
N THR A 322 -26.87 -20.67 44.25
CA THR A 322 -27.07 -21.27 45.57
C THR A 322 -27.24 -22.80 45.45
N PRO A 323 -26.49 -23.61 46.22
CA PRO A 323 -25.34 -23.22 47.05
C PRO A 323 -24.17 -22.70 46.20
N VAL A 324 -23.32 -21.86 46.78
CA VAL A 324 -22.22 -21.15 46.08
C VAL A 324 -21.18 -22.12 45.53
N VAL A 325 -20.88 -23.16 46.31
CA VAL A 325 -19.93 -24.23 45.99
C VAL A 325 -20.63 -25.58 46.20
N TYR A 326 -20.19 -26.59 45.46
CA TYR A 326 -20.61 -27.97 45.66
C TYR A 326 -19.43 -28.75 46.24
N ASP A 327 -19.47 -29.00 47.55
CA ASP A 327 -18.35 -29.54 48.33
C ASP A 327 -17.72 -30.82 47.77
N PRO A 328 -18.47 -31.80 47.21
CA PRO A 328 -17.88 -33.03 46.69
C PRO A 328 -16.88 -32.82 45.53
N ASP A 329 -17.03 -31.74 44.74
CA ASP A 329 -16.13 -31.46 43.62
C ASP A 329 -14.84 -30.74 44.07
N THR A 330 -14.83 -30.18 45.28
CA THR A 330 -13.76 -29.29 45.76
C THR A 330 -12.38 -29.96 45.86
N PRO A 331 -12.22 -31.20 46.37
CA PRO A 331 -10.89 -31.80 46.52
C PRO A 331 -10.24 -32.04 45.15
N ARG A 332 -11.03 -32.49 44.18
CA ARG A 332 -10.59 -32.73 42.80
C ARG A 332 -10.14 -31.43 42.12
N ILE A 333 -10.91 -30.35 42.29
CA ILE A 333 -10.58 -29.05 41.72
C ILE A 333 -9.33 -28.46 42.38
N ALA A 334 -9.20 -28.57 43.70
CA ALA A 334 -8.02 -28.10 44.43
C ALA A 334 -6.75 -28.81 43.96
N GLN A 335 -6.79 -30.14 43.83
CA GLN A 335 -5.66 -30.93 43.33
C GLN A 335 -5.27 -30.54 41.90
N LEU A 336 -6.24 -30.25 41.04
CA LEU A 336 -6.00 -29.79 39.67
C LEU A 336 -5.33 -28.40 39.65
N LEU A 337 -5.82 -27.47 40.45
CA LEU A 337 -5.30 -26.10 40.51
C LEU A 337 -3.91 -26.04 41.15
N ALA A 338 -3.64 -26.86 42.16
CA ALA A 338 -2.32 -26.96 42.80
C ALA A 338 -1.21 -27.25 41.78
N LYS A 339 -1.46 -28.13 40.79
CA LYS A 339 -0.51 -28.42 39.70
C LYS A 339 -0.17 -27.20 38.85
N HIS A 340 -1.12 -26.28 38.68
CA HIS A 340 -0.89 -25.05 37.92
C HIS A 340 -0.16 -23.99 38.74
N ILE A 341 -0.32 -23.96 40.06
CA ILE A 341 0.36 -23.02 40.96
C ILE A 341 1.83 -23.44 41.17
N THR A 342 2.12 -24.72 41.36
CA THR A 342 3.50 -25.21 41.61
C THR A 342 4.39 -25.23 40.35
N SER A 343 3.82 -25.06 39.15
CA SER A 343 4.56 -25.18 37.89
C SER A 343 5.54 -24.04 37.56
N LYS A 344 5.75 -23.08 38.46
CA LYS A 344 6.82 -22.06 38.38
C LYS A 344 7.22 -21.58 39.77
N GLN A 345 8.21 -22.22 40.40
CA GLN A 345 9.19 -21.43 41.14
C GLN A 345 10.31 -21.07 40.16
N PRO A 346 10.64 -19.78 39.97
CA PRO A 346 11.84 -19.42 39.25
C PRO A 346 13.04 -19.94 40.05
N THR A 347 13.84 -20.80 39.43
CA THR A 347 15.20 -21.07 39.89
C THR A 347 15.93 -19.73 40.06
N THR A 348 16.43 -19.53 41.27
CA THR A 348 17.23 -18.40 41.76
C THR A 348 18.35 -18.00 40.83
#